data_AF-A0A854EAA1-F1
#
_entry.id   AF-A0A854EAA1-F1
#
_cell.length_a   1.000
_cell.length_b   1.000
_cell.length_c   1.000
_cell.angle_alpha   90.00
_cell.angle_beta   90.00
_cell.angle_gamma   90.00
#
_symmetry.space_group_name_H-M   'P 1'
#
loop_
_entity.id
_entity.type
_entity.pdbx_description
1 polymer ?
#
loop_
_entity_poly.entity_id
_entity_poly.type
_entity_poly.pdbx_seq_one_letter_code
_entity_poly.pdbx_strand_id
1 'polypeptide(L)' 'TAQEAVTIRRKLAEHNPAAHTPDLAMSLKTYANVLERSGSNKEAARIRQVRDEVLKRMKETEEGHV' A
#
# COMPACT_ATOMS: atom_id res chain seq x y z
N THR A 1 -4.03 13.98 3.97
CA THR A 1 -2.94 13.35 4.74
C THR A 1 -2.47 12.07 4.04
N ALA A 2 -1.32 11.49 4.41
CA ALA A 2 -0.83 10.24 3.80
C ALA A 2 -1.84 9.08 3.96
N GLN A 3 -2.62 9.08 5.04
CA GLN A 3 -3.70 8.13 5.29
C GLN A 3 -4.84 8.25 4.27
N GLU A 4 -5.26 9.47 3.93
CA GLU A 4 -6.30 9.70 2.90
C GLU A 4 -5.84 9.25 1.51
N ALA A 5 -4.58 9.53 1.16
CA ALA A 5 -4.01 9.09 -0.11
C ALA A 5 -3.97 7.55 -0.22
N VAL A 6 -3.66 6.85 0.89
CA VAL A 6 -3.70 5.38 0.95
C VAL A 6 -5.12 4.86 0.79
N THR A 7 -6.11 5.48 1.44
CA THR A 7 -7.52 5.06 1.31
C THR A 7 -8.04 5.22 -0.12
N ILE A 8 -7.72 6.34 -0.79
CA ILE A 8 -8.11 6.58 -2.17
C ILE A 8 -7.42 5.59 -3.11
N ARG A 9 -6.10 5.42 -2.97
CA ARG A 9 -5.33 4.49 -3.82
C ARG A 9 -5.74 3.03 -3.59
N ARG A 10 -6.20 2.65 -2.39
CA ARG A 10 -6.78 1.33 -2.10
C ARG A 10 -8.07 1.08 -2.87
N LYS A 11 -9.03 2.01 -2.81
CA LYS A 11 -10.27 1.91 -3.59
C LYS A 11 -9.99 1.83 -5.10
N LEU A 12 -9.04 2.61 -5.58
CA LEU A 12 -8.63 2.55 -6.99
C LEU A 12 -7.99 1.20 -7.34
N ALA A 13 -7.16 0.62 -6.47
CA ALA A 13 -6.58 -0.70 -6.66
C ALA A 13 -7.62 -1.84 -6.56
N GLU A 14 -8.74 -1.66 -5.85
CA GLU A 14 -9.85 -2.63 -5.88
C GLU A 14 -10.53 -2.68 -7.26
N HIS A 15 -10.58 -1.57 -7.98
CA HIS A 15 -11.23 -1.47 -9.30
C HIS A 15 -10.30 -1.71 -10.48
N ASN A 16 -9.09 -1.14 -10.44
CA ASN A 16 -8.04 -1.38 -11.44
C ASN A 16 -6.72 -1.67 -10.71
N PRO A 17 -6.54 -2.94 -10.30
CA PRO A 17 -5.44 -3.34 -9.46
C PRO A 17 -4.09 -3.13 -10.16
N ALA A 18 -3.98 -3.51 -11.45
CA ALA A 18 -2.73 -3.40 -12.22
C ALA A 18 -2.25 -1.95 -12.40
N ALA A 19 -3.18 -1.00 -12.59
CA ALA A 19 -2.83 0.40 -12.82
C ALA A 19 -2.46 1.17 -11.53
N HIS A 20 -3.07 0.85 -10.40
CA HIS A 20 -2.99 1.69 -9.19
C HIS A 20 -2.17 1.09 -8.04
N THR A 21 -1.80 -0.19 -8.12
CA THR A 21 -0.99 -0.86 -7.10
C THR A 21 0.44 -0.33 -6.97
N PRO A 22 1.18 -0.08 -8.07
CA PRO A 22 2.55 0.48 -7.97
C PRO A 22 2.55 1.82 -7.23
N ASP A 23 1.55 2.64 -7.54
CA ASP A 23 1.29 3.92 -6.91
C ASP A 23 0.95 3.76 -5.41
N LEU A 24 0.03 2.87 -5.07
CA LEU A 24 -0.33 2.60 -3.67
C LEU A 24 0.87 2.14 -2.85
N ALA A 25 1.68 1.23 -3.39
CA ALA A 25 2.88 0.72 -2.72
C ALA A 25 3.93 1.82 -2.51
N MET A 26 4.09 2.73 -3.48
CA MET A 26 5.00 3.86 -3.36
C MET A 26 4.55 4.83 -2.26
N SER A 27 3.25 5.14 -2.17
CA SER A 27 2.71 6.00 -1.12
C SER A 27 2.90 5.40 0.27
N LEU A 28 2.65 4.09 0.43
CA LEU A 28 2.85 3.39 1.70
C LEU A 28 4.34 3.36 2.11
N LYS A 29 5.25 3.14 1.16
CA LYS A 29 6.70 3.20 1.40
C LYS A 29 7.12 4.58 1.92
N THR A 30 6.69 5.64 1.24
CA THR A 30 7.01 7.00 1.65
C THR A 30 6.44 7.32 3.03
N TYR A 31 5.21 6.87 3.32
CA TYR A 31 4.60 7.07 4.63
C TYR A 31 5.36 6.34 5.75
N ALA A 32 5.76 5.09 5.54
CA ALA A 32 6.58 4.34 6.50
C ALA A 32 7.91 5.06 6.78
N ASN A 33 8.59 5.57 5.74
CA ASN A 33 9.85 6.28 5.91
C ASN A 33 9.70 7.59 6.70
N VAL A 34 8.58 8.32 6.52
CA VAL A 34 8.28 9.51 7.31
C VAL A 34 8.03 9.14 8.77
N LEU A 35 7.31 8.05 9.03
CA LEU A 35 7.04 7.57 10.38
C LEU A 35 8.30 7.12 11.10
N GLU A 36 9.23 6.44 10.42
CA GLU A 36 10.54 6.08 10.98
C GLU A 36 11.36 7.32 11.35
N ARG A 37 11.42 8.31 10.44
CA ARG A 37 12.11 9.58 10.69
C ARG A 37 11.51 10.35 11.87
N SER A 38 10.21 10.18 12.11
CA SER A 38 9.50 10.78 13.23
C SER A 38 9.55 9.94 14.52
N GLY A 39 10.31 8.84 14.55
CA GLY A 39 10.47 7.96 15.71
C GLY A 39 9.31 6.97 15.94
N SER A 40 8.32 6.95 15.04
CA SER A 40 7.13 6.09 15.12
C SER A 40 7.36 4.73 14.46
N ASN A 41 8.37 3.98 14.93
CA ASN A 41 8.80 2.70 14.33
C ASN A 41 7.68 1.63 14.31
N LYS A 42 6.83 1.59 15.34
CA LYS A 42 5.68 0.67 15.37
C LYS A 42 4.67 0.99 14.26
N GLU A 43 4.41 2.26 14.02
CA GLU A 43 3.49 2.72 12.98
C GLU A 43 4.08 2.43 11.59
N ALA A 44 5.37 2.71 11.40
CA ALA A 44 6.08 2.40 10.16
C ALA A 44 6.04 0.90 9.80
N ALA A 45 6.24 0.03 10.79
CA ALA A 45 6.15 -1.42 10.61
C ALA A 45 4.74 -1.85 10.17
N ARG A 46 3.69 -1.29 10.79
CA ARG A 46 2.30 -1.53 10.36
C ARG A 46 2.07 -1.10 8.91
N ILE A 47 2.56 0.07 8.52
CA ILE A 47 2.40 0.57 7.15
C ILE A 47 3.13 -0.29 6.13
N ARG A 48 4.30 -0.83 6.47
CA ARG A 48 5.02 -1.81 5.63
C ARG A 48 4.26 -3.12 5.49
N GLN A 49 3.70 -3.63 6.58
CA GLN A 49 2.87 -4.83 6.55
C GLN A 49 1.65 -4.65 5.62
N VAL A 50 0.94 -3.53 5.75
CA VAL A 50 -0.22 -3.22 4.89
C VAL A 50 0.18 -3.15 3.41
N ARG A 51 1.34 -2.58 3.09
CA ARG A 51 1.88 -2.59 1.72
C ARG A 51 2.09 -4.02 1.21
N ASP A 52 2.69 -4.87 2.03
CA ASP A 52 3.01 -6.24 1.62
C ASP A 52 1.75 -7.09 1.43
N GLU A 53 0.74 -6.90 2.28
CA GLU A 53 -0.58 -7.52 2.12
C GLU A 53 -1.28 -7.08 0.83
N VAL A 54 -1.23 -5.78 0.50
CA VAL A 54 -1.75 -5.25 -0.78
C VAL A 54 -1.04 -5.91 -1.96
N LEU A 55 0.29 -5.95 -1.94
CA LEU A 55 1.07 -6.58 -3.02
C LEU A 55 0.83 -8.09 -3.13
N LYS A 56 0.55 -8.77 -2.02
CA LYS A 56 0.21 -10.19 -2.01
C LYS A 56 -1.17 -10.45 -2.63
N ARG A 57 -2.20 -9.73 -2.17
CA ARG A 57 -3.58 -9.88 -2.68
C ARG A 57 -3.68 -9.61 -4.18
N MET A 58 -2.84 -8.72 -4.67
CA MET A 58 -2.69 -8.37 -6.07
C MET A 58 -2.21 -9.53 -6.92
N LYS A 59 -1.10 -10.17 -6.51
CA LYS A 59 -0.57 -11.35 -7.21
C LYS A 59 -1.62 -12.45 -7.29
N GLU A 60 -2.36 -12.67 -6.21
CA GLU A 60 -3.47 -13.64 -6.17
C GLU A 60 -4.63 -13.26 -7.11
N THR A 61 -4.85 -11.98 -7.39
CA THR A 61 -5.90 -11.48 -8.30
C THR A 61 -5.47 -11.52 -9.77
N GLU A 62 -4.18 -11.34 -10.05
CA GLU A 62 -3.57 -11.53 -11.37
C GLU A 62 -3.49 -13.03 -11.74
N GLU A 63 -3.24 -13.91 -10.77
CA GLU A 63 -3.17 -15.36 -10.97
C GLU A 63 -4.55 -16.05 -11.04
N GLY A 64 -5.59 -15.44 -10.49
CA GLY A 64 -6.96 -15.97 -10.48
C GLY A 64 -7.78 -15.74 -11.77
N HIS A 65 -7.20 -15.13 -12.80
CA HIS A 65 -7.84 -14.85 -14.09
C HIS A 65 -7.34 -15.75 -15.25
N VAL A 66 -6.89 -16.98 -14.96
CA VAL A 66 -6.59 -18.01 -15.97
C VAL A 66 -7.72 -19.03 -16.05
#